data_AF-A0A0N8K7K0-F1
#
_entry.id   AF-A0A0N8K7K0-F1
#
_cell.length_a   1.000
_cell.length_b   1.000
_cell.length_c   1.000
_cell.angle_alpha   90.00
_cell.angle_beta   90.00
_cell.angle_gamma   90.00
#
_symmetry.space_group_name_H-M   'P 1'
#
loop_
_entity.id
_entity.type
_entity.pdbx_description
1 polymer ?
#
loop_
_entity_poly.entity_id
_entity_poly.type
_entity_poly.pdbx_seq_one_letter_code
_entity_poly.pdbx_strand_id
1 'polypeptide(L)'
;MMRCLFFCVLLLSGPAAAQDLSFQIAPTESCLWDSGNTGEKRACIGRAAAACMEQPGGSSTVAMGFCLDQELAYWDDMLNDAYGQLMQAMRAADEGLPSHLAIQANSLRDMQRAWIPYRDARCTHEASLWQGGTGASPAYLNCILHETGEQALYLGALYSGEG
;
A
#
# COMPACT_ATOMS: atom_id res chain seq x y z
N MET A 1 -60.74 -28.91 -8.74
CA MET A 1 -59.39 -29.21 -9.27
C MET A 1 -58.44 -28.16 -8.72
N MET A 2 -57.68 -28.52 -7.69
CA MET A 2 -56.81 -27.63 -6.92
C MET A 2 -55.36 -27.78 -7.43
N ARG A 3 -54.76 -26.72 -7.96
CA ARG A 3 -53.36 -26.70 -8.39
C ARG A 3 -52.56 -25.83 -7.41
N CYS A 4 -52.03 -26.44 -6.36
CA CYS A 4 -51.03 -25.80 -5.50
C CYS A 4 -49.68 -25.80 -6.23
N LEU A 5 -49.28 -24.64 -6.74
CA LEU A 5 -47.89 -24.39 -7.15
C LEU A 5 -47.08 -24.09 -5.88
N PHE A 6 -46.29 -25.07 -5.43
CA PHE A 6 -45.25 -24.86 -4.42
C PHE A 6 -44.09 -24.10 -5.07
N PHE A 7 -43.92 -22.83 -4.72
CA PHE A 7 -42.74 -22.03 -5.06
C PHE A 7 -41.70 -22.26 -3.95
N CYS A 8 -40.73 -23.16 -4.17
CA CYS A 8 -39.57 -23.29 -3.29
C CYS A 8 -38.62 -22.10 -3.53
N VAL A 9 -38.70 -21.09 -2.65
CA VAL A 9 -37.69 -20.03 -2.57
C VAL A 9 -36.44 -20.61 -1.92
N LEU A 10 -35.42 -20.90 -2.72
CA LEU A 10 -34.07 -21.22 -2.25
C LEU A 10 -33.40 -19.92 -1.81
N LEU A 11 -33.40 -19.67 -0.50
CA LEU A 11 -32.55 -18.62 0.11
C LEU A 11 -31.09 -19.10 0.02
N LEU A 12 -30.39 -18.65 -1.02
CA LEU A 12 -28.93 -18.75 -1.10
C LEU A 12 -28.33 -17.95 0.06
N SER A 13 -28.01 -18.65 1.14
CA SER A 13 -27.29 -18.10 2.29
C SER A 13 -25.83 -17.93 1.87
N GLY A 14 -25.50 -16.78 1.28
CA GLY A 14 -24.12 -16.40 1.01
C GLY A 14 -23.37 -16.11 2.32
N PRO A 15 -22.05 -16.35 2.38
CA PRO A 15 -21.27 -15.99 3.55
C PRO A 15 -21.25 -14.46 3.71
N ALA A 16 -21.89 -13.98 4.78
CA ALA A 16 -21.90 -12.57 5.17
C ALA A 16 -20.70 -12.29 6.09
N ALA A 17 -19.56 -11.91 5.51
CA ALA A 17 -18.47 -11.28 6.24
C ALA A 17 -17.56 -10.55 5.25
N ALA A 18 -17.87 -9.28 4.95
CA ALA A 18 -16.99 -8.24 4.37
C ALA A 18 -17.77 -7.12 3.65
N GLN A 19 -19.09 -7.28 3.43
CA GLN A 19 -19.83 -6.47 2.44
C GLN A 19 -20.15 -5.01 2.83
N ASP A 20 -19.78 -4.55 4.04
CA ASP A 20 -20.21 -3.23 4.56
C ASP A 20 -19.08 -2.21 4.81
N LEU A 21 -17.81 -2.54 4.53
CA LEU A 21 -16.73 -1.57 4.69
C LEU A 21 -16.59 -0.70 3.44
N SER A 22 -16.70 0.61 3.63
CA SER A 22 -16.44 1.59 2.58
C SER A 22 -15.04 2.19 2.74
N PHE A 23 -14.08 1.69 1.97
CA PHE A 23 -12.76 2.30 1.93
C PHE A 23 -12.81 3.66 1.24
N GLN A 24 -12.14 4.67 1.80
CA GLN A 24 -12.01 6.01 1.23
C GLN A 24 -10.56 6.48 1.41
N ILE A 25 -9.89 6.88 0.33
CA ILE A 25 -8.48 7.33 0.37
C ILE A 25 -8.30 8.76 0.91
N ALA A 26 -9.38 9.55 0.93
CA ALA A 26 -9.38 10.97 1.29
C ALA A 26 -8.62 11.33 2.59
N PRO A 27 -8.62 10.53 3.68
CA PRO A 27 -7.84 10.86 4.88
C PRO A 27 -6.32 10.88 4.63
N THR A 28 -5.81 9.99 3.77
CA THR A 28 -4.39 9.97 3.40
C THR A 28 -4.07 11.14 2.46
N GLU A 29 -4.89 11.38 1.45
CA GLU A 29 -4.70 12.51 0.51
C GLU A 29 -4.76 13.88 1.19
N SER A 30 -5.73 14.09 2.09
CA SER A 30 -5.85 15.34 2.85
C SER A 30 -4.61 15.57 3.71
N CYS A 31 -4.11 14.52 4.38
CA CYS A 31 -2.88 14.63 5.16
C CYS A 31 -1.67 14.99 4.29
N LEU A 32 -1.55 14.38 3.12
CA LEU A 32 -0.46 14.65 2.18
C LEU A 32 -0.51 16.09 1.67
N TRP A 33 -1.70 16.59 1.37
CA TRP A 33 -1.93 17.98 0.98
C TRP A 33 -1.52 18.95 2.09
N ASP A 34 -1.98 18.70 3.32
CA ASP A 34 -1.71 19.56 4.48
C ASP A 34 -0.23 19.55 4.90
N SER A 35 0.48 18.43 4.68
CA SER A 35 1.90 18.29 5.02
C SER A 35 2.83 19.08 4.07
N GLY A 36 2.34 19.61 2.95
CA GLY A 36 3.17 20.38 2.03
C GLY A 36 4.40 19.59 1.54
N ASN A 37 5.62 20.07 1.80
CA ASN A 37 6.88 19.35 1.51
C ASN A 37 7.70 19.05 2.78
N THR A 38 7.02 18.97 3.94
CA THR A 38 7.69 18.66 5.20
C THR A 38 7.88 17.14 5.36
N GLY A 39 8.83 16.74 6.21
CA GLY A 39 9.02 15.34 6.62
C GLY A 39 7.82 14.73 7.37
N GLU A 40 6.71 15.47 7.51
CA GLU A 40 5.48 15.04 8.17
C GLU A 40 4.64 14.10 7.28
N LYS A 41 4.90 14.05 5.97
CA LYS A 41 4.20 13.14 5.02
C LYS A 41 4.22 11.67 5.44
N ARG A 42 5.28 11.22 6.14
CA ARG A 42 5.37 9.85 6.66
C ARG A 42 4.20 9.53 7.62
N ALA A 43 3.71 10.52 8.36
CA ALA A 43 2.57 10.37 9.27
C ALA A 43 1.21 10.26 8.55
N CYS A 44 1.17 10.37 7.22
CA CYS A 44 -0.01 10.16 6.41
C CYS A 44 -0.23 8.69 6.02
N ILE A 45 0.83 7.88 6.07
CA ILE A 45 0.74 6.46 5.73
C ILE A 45 -0.16 5.75 6.76
N GLY A 46 -1.17 5.03 6.28
CA GLY A 46 -2.11 4.29 7.11
C GLY A 46 -3.35 5.06 7.55
N ARG A 47 -3.51 6.35 7.17
CA ARG A 47 -4.65 7.15 7.65
C ARG A 47 -5.98 6.69 7.06
N ALA A 48 -6.03 6.38 5.77
CA ALA A 48 -7.23 5.86 5.12
C ALA A 48 -7.60 4.46 5.63
N ALA A 49 -6.61 3.59 5.82
CA ALA A 49 -6.78 2.26 6.38
C ALA A 49 -7.29 2.34 7.82
N ALA A 50 -6.74 3.24 8.65
CA ALA A 50 -7.23 3.46 10.01
C ALA A 50 -8.69 3.95 10.01
N ALA A 51 -9.04 4.95 9.20
CA ALA A 51 -10.41 5.43 9.08
C ALA A 51 -11.39 4.35 8.59
N CYS A 52 -10.93 3.44 7.72
CA CYS A 52 -11.70 2.28 7.28
C CYS A 52 -11.94 1.29 8.43
N MET A 53 -10.94 1.02 9.28
CA MET A 53 -11.06 0.09 10.41
C MET A 53 -11.94 0.60 11.55
N GLU A 54 -12.12 1.91 11.69
CA GLU A 54 -13.01 2.53 12.69
C GLU A 54 -14.51 2.36 12.36
N GLN A 55 -14.85 1.91 11.15
CA GLN A 55 -16.23 1.61 10.77
C GLN A 55 -16.76 0.37 11.50
N PRO A 56 -18.09 0.24 11.69
CA PRO A 56 -18.68 -0.98 12.24
C PRO A 56 -18.22 -2.23 11.46
N GLY A 57 -17.65 -3.21 12.18
CA GLY A 57 -17.09 -4.43 11.58
C GLY A 57 -15.64 -4.33 11.09
N GLY A 58 -15.04 -3.13 11.15
CA GLY A 58 -13.68 -2.83 10.68
C GLY A 58 -12.54 -3.43 11.52
N SER A 59 -12.84 -3.87 12.75
CA SER A 59 -11.85 -4.41 13.70
C SER A 59 -11.58 -5.91 13.57
N SER A 60 -12.29 -6.61 12.68
CA SER A 60 -11.98 -8.03 12.42
C SER A 60 -10.69 -8.16 11.60
N THR A 61 -9.91 -9.23 11.78
CA THR A 61 -8.63 -9.40 11.05
C THR A 61 -8.80 -9.43 9.53
N VAL A 62 -9.95 -9.91 9.04
CA VAL A 62 -10.33 -9.87 7.61
C VAL A 62 -10.57 -8.44 7.15
N ALA A 63 -11.34 -7.66 7.92
CA ALA A 63 -11.60 -6.25 7.65
C ALA A 63 -10.32 -5.40 7.67
N MET A 64 -9.46 -5.60 8.67
CA MET A 64 -8.17 -4.93 8.74
C MET A 64 -7.33 -5.22 7.51
N GLY A 65 -7.28 -6.49 7.08
CA GLY A 65 -6.60 -6.89 5.84
C GLY A 65 -7.12 -6.13 4.62
N PHE A 66 -8.44 -6.06 4.44
CA PHE A 66 -9.06 -5.27 3.37
C PHE A 66 -8.68 -3.78 3.41
N CYS A 67 -8.82 -3.14 4.58
CA CYS A 67 -8.51 -1.70 4.72
C CYS A 67 -7.03 -1.39 4.43
N LEU A 68 -6.11 -2.26 4.89
CA LEU A 68 -4.67 -2.11 4.65
C LEU A 68 -4.31 -2.31 3.17
N ASP A 69 -4.86 -3.34 2.54
CA ASP A 69 -4.59 -3.68 1.14
C ASP A 69 -5.06 -2.56 0.18
N GLN A 70 -6.21 -1.96 0.47
CA GLN A 70 -6.74 -0.83 -0.30
C GLN A 70 -5.86 0.42 -0.23
N GLU A 71 -5.33 0.77 0.95
CA GLU A 71 -4.38 1.89 1.03
C GLU A 71 -3.01 1.52 0.47
N LEU A 72 -2.57 0.28 0.64
CA LEU A 72 -1.33 -0.21 0.06
C LEU A 72 -1.33 -0.06 -1.47
N ALA A 73 -2.43 -0.40 -2.14
CA ALA A 73 -2.56 -0.21 -3.58
C ALA A 73 -2.31 1.25 -4.00
N TYR A 74 -2.85 2.23 -3.25
CA TYR A 74 -2.60 3.64 -3.51
C TYR A 74 -1.11 4.02 -3.38
N TRP A 75 -0.45 3.52 -2.33
CA TRP A 75 0.98 3.78 -2.13
C TRP A 75 1.87 3.07 -3.16
N ASP A 76 1.48 1.88 -3.62
CA ASP A 76 2.20 1.15 -4.66
C ASP A 76 2.08 1.85 -6.03
N ASP A 77 0.90 2.38 -6.37
CA ASP A 77 0.71 3.22 -7.56
C ASP A 77 1.63 4.45 -7.52
N MET A 78 1.64 5.17 -6.37
CA MET A 78 2.51 6.32 -6.17
C MET A 78 4.00 5.96 -6.27
N LEU A 79 4.41 4.82 -5.73
CA LEU A 79 5.78 4.31 -5.80
C LEU A 79 6.18 4.06 -7.26
N ASN A 80 5.34 3.34 -8.02
CA ASN A 80 5.62 2.97 -9.40
C ASN A 80 5.67 4.20 -10.32
N ASP A 81 4.77 5.17 -10.11
CA ASP A 81 4.79 6.44 -10.84
C ASP A 81 6.06 7.25 -10.55
N ALA A 82 6.46 7.36 -9.29
CA ALA A 82 7.69 8.06 -8.90
C ALA A 82 8.94 7.35 -9.45
N TYR A 83 8.99 6.02 -9.37
CA TYR A 83 10.07 5.23 -9.94
C TYR A 83 10.17 5.42 -11.46
N GLY A 84 9.04 5.40 -12.17
CA GLY A 84 9.00 5.60 -13.62
C GLY A 84 9.52 6.97 -14.05
N GLN A 85 9.13 8.02 -13.33
CA GLN A 85 9.62 9.38 -13.58
C GLN A 85 11.11 9.52 -13.28
N LEU A 86 11.55 9.02 -12.11
CA LEU A 86 12.96 9.09 -11.72
C LEU A 86 13.85 8.28 -12.67
N MET A 87 13.42 7.09 -13.09
CA MET A 87 14.16 6.27 -14.05
C MET A 87 14.36 6.98 -15.38
N GLN A 88 13.35 7.71 -15.88
CA GLN A 88 13.50 8.52 -17.09
C GLN A 88 14.51 9.66 -16.89
N ALA A 89 14.42 10.39 -15.77
CA ALA A 89 15.35 11.47 -15.45
C ALA A 89 16.80 10.96 -15.32
N MET A 90 17.01 9.83 -14.63
CA MET A 90 18.34 9.24 -14.44
C MET A 90 18.95 8.75 -15.76
N ARG A 91 18.13 8.15 -16.64
CA ARG A 91 18.60 7.77 -18.00
C ARG A 91 19.02 8.99 -18.80
N ALA A 92 18.22 10.06 -18.78
CA ALA A 92 18.56 11.31 -19.45
C ALA A 92 19.85 11.94 -18.88
N ALA A 93 20.06 11.86 -17.56
CA ALA A 93 21.28 12.34 -16.91
C ALA A 93 22.52 11.49 -17.27
N ASP A 94 22.32 10.20 -17.55
CA ASP A 94 23.38 9.29 -17.98
C ASP A 94 23.74 9.44 -19.48
N GLU A 95 22.89 10.08 -20.29
CA GLU A 95 23.11 10.23 -21.73
C GLU A 95 24.36 11.06 -22.06
N GLY A 96 25.19 10.54 -22.97
CA GLY A 96 26.43 11.21 -23.42
C GLY A 96 27.60 11.13 -22.45
N LEU A 97 27.41 10.55 -21.25
CA LEU A 97 28.50 10.32 -20.31
C LEU A 97 29.33 9.07 -20.67
N PRO A 98 30.63 9.04 -20.32
CA PRO A 98 31.41 7.80 -20.34
C PRO A 98 30.74 6.70 -19.49
N SER A 99 30.88 5.44 -19.89
CA SER A 99 30.19 4.30 -19.25
C SER A 99 30.42 4.15 -17.74
N HIS A 100 31.58 4.58 -17.23
CA HIS A 100 31.88 4.54 -15.80
C HIS A 100 31.22 5.67 -14.98
N LEU A 101 30.64 6.68 -15.65
CA LEU A 101 29.89 7.79 -15.05
C LEU A 101 28.38 7.71 -15.33
N ALA A 102 27.97 7.03 -16.41
CA ALA A 102 26.58 6.74 -16.77
C ALA A 102 25.97 5.62 -15.90
N ILE A 103 25.84 5.87 -14.59
CA ILE A 103 25.50 4.86 -13.59
C ILE A 103 24.17 5.08 -12.88
N GLN A 104 23.54 6.26 -13.03
CA GLN A 104 22.42 6.66 -12.18
C GLN A 104 21.20 5.75 -12.38
N ALA A 105 20.84 5.43 -13.62
CA ALA A 105 19.70 4.56 -13.91
C ALA A 105 19.90 3.13 -13.39
N ASN A 106 21.13 2.59 -13.52
CA ASN A 106 21.45 1.27 -12.99
C ASN A 106 21.45 1.27 -11.46
N SER A 107 22.03 2.30 -10.83
CA SER A 107 22.06 2.44 -9.37
C SER A 107 20.65 2.54 -8.78
N LEU A 108 19.76 3.33 -9.38
CA LEU A 108 18.35 3.42 -8.97
C LEU A 108 17.64 2.07 -9.05
N ARG A 109 17.79 1.36 -10.18
CA ARG A 109 17.19 0.02 -10.36
C ARG A 109 17.69 -0.95 -9.30
N ASP A 110 19.00 -0.96 -9.06
CA ASP A 110 19.63 -1.92 -8.17
C ASP A 110 19.26 -1.64 -6.71
N MET A 111 19.13 -0.36 -6.32
CA MET A 111 18.59 0.05 -5.02
C MET A 111 17.15 -0.45 -4.83
N GLN A 112 16.25 -0.23 -5.80
CA GLN A 112 14.87 -0.71 -5.69
C GLN A 112 14.78 -2.23 -5.59
N ARG A 113 15.59 -2.95 -6.36
CA ARG A 113 15.65 -4.42 -6.31
C ARG A 113 16.18 -4.94 -4.98
N ALA A 114 17.09 -4.20 -4.33
CA ALA A 114 17.58 -4.54 -3.00
C ALA A 114 16.58 -4.19 -1.89
N TRP A 115 15.76 -3.16 -2.08
CA TRP A 115 14.71 -2.76 -1.14
C TRP A 115 13.61 -3.83 -1.01
N ILE A 116 13.16 -4.45 -2.10
CA ILE A 116 12.09 -5.48 -2.07
C ILE A 116 12.38 -6.61 -1.07
N PRO A 117 13.53 -7.33 -1.13
CA PRO A 117 13.81 -8.39 -0.17
C PRO A 117 14.04 -7.87 1.25
N TYR A 118 14.50 -6.63 1.43
CA TYR A 118 14.55 -5.99 2.75
C TYR A 118 13.14 -5.81 3.33
N ARG A 119 12.23 -5.20 2.57
CA ARG A 119 10.82 -5.02 2.93
C ARG A 119 10.19 -6.36 3.30
N ASP A 120 10.29 -7.34 2.42
CA ASP A 120 9.64 -8.63 2.61
C ASP A 120 10.20 -9.36 3.85
N ALA A 121 11.50 -9.29 4.11
CA ALA A 121 12.13 -9.87 5.30
C ALA A 121 11.71 -9.14 6.59
N ARG A 122 11.69 -7.80 6.58
CA ARG A 122 11.23 -6.98 7.71
C ARG A 122 9.78 -7.30 8.06
N CYS A 123 8.89 -7.31 7.07
CA CYS A 123 7.47 -7.56 7.30
C CYS A 123 7.17 -9.00 7.69
N THR A 124 7.95 -9.97 7.18
CA THR A 124 7.90 -11.35 7.67
C THR A 124 8.30 -11.44 9.15
N HIS A 125 9.32 -10.69 9.56
CA HIS A 125 9.71 -10.63 10.98
C HIS A 125 8.61 -10.00 11.84
N GLU A 126 8.00 -8.90 11.42
CA GLU A 126 6.88 -8.30 12.16
C GLU A 126 5.70 -9.26 12.35
N ALA A 127 5.32 -9.99 11.30
CA ALA A 127 4.30 -11.02 11.38
C ALA A 127 4.67 -12.16 12.35
N SER A 128 5.97 -12.51 12.43
CA SER A 128 6.46 -13.58 13.31
C SER A 128 6.24 -13.28 14.80
N LEU A 129 6.15 -12.00 15.19
CA LEU A 129 5.89 -11.58 16.57
C LEU A 129 4.50 -12.04 17.07
N TRP A 130 3.60 -12.36 16.16
CA TRP A 130 2.26 -12.88 16.46
C TRP A 130 2.19 -14.41 16.60
N GLN A 131 3.31 -15.11 16.40
CA GLN A 131 3.45 -16.56 16.63
C GLN A 131 2.36 -17.42 15.95
N GLY A 132 1.94 -17.04 14.74
CA GLY A 132 0.90 -17.74 13.98
C GLY A 132 -0.54 -17.41 14.37
N GLY A 133 -0.76 -16.46 15.28
CA GLY A 133 -2.08 -15.91 15.59
C GLY A 133 -2.70 -15.14 14.41
N THR A 134 -4.01 -14.92 14.47
CA THR A 134 -4.78 -14.25 13.39
C THR A 134 -4.35 -12.79 13.14
N GLY A 135 -3.68 -12.16 14.10
CA GLY A 135 -3.09 -10.82 13.93
C GLY A 135 -1.81 -10.79 13.09
N ALA A 136 -1.21 -11.94 12.77
CA ALA A 136 0.00 -12.00 11.93
C ALA A 136 -0.23 -11.40 10.54
N SER A 137 -1.39 -11.67 9.93
CA SER A 137 -1.72 -11.19 8.58
C SER A 137 -1.90 -9.67 8.51
N PRO A 138 -2.74 -9.01 9.34
CA PRO A 138 -2.80 -7.55 9.34
C PRO A 138 -1.49 -6.88 9.79
N ALA A 139 -0.70 -7.50 10.66
CA ALA A 139 0.62 -6.98 11.01
C ALA A 139 1.59 -6.98 9.81
N TYR A 140 1.63 -8.09 9.05
CA TYR A 140 2.40 -8.16 7.80
C TYR A 140 1.97 -7.05 6.83
N LEU A 141 0.66 -6.94 6.56
CA LEU A 141 0.14 -5.95 5.60
C LEU A 141 0.39 -4.51 6.07
N ASN A 142 0.27 -4.22 7.36
CA ASN A 142 0.57 -2.89 7.90
C ASN A 142 2.05 -2.53 7.71
N CYS A 143 2.96 -3.49 7.89
CA CYS A 143 4.37 -3.28 7.58
C CYS A 143 4.60 -2.99 6.09
N ILE A 144 4.00 -3.80 5.21
CA ILE A 144 4.15 -3.61 3.75
C ILE A 144 3.62 -2.24 3.33
N LEU A 145 2.47 -1.82 3.86
CA LEU A 145 1.90 -0.49 3.67
C LEU A 145 2.89 0.62 4.06
N HIS A 146 3.46 0.54 5.26
CA HIS A 146 4.39 1.56 5.75
C HIS A 146 5.67 1.61 4.91
N GLU A 147 6.30 0.47 4.66
CA GLU A 147 7.52 0.40 3.85
C GLU A 147 7.29 0.91 2.42
N THR A 148 6.15 0.56 1.81
CA THR A 148 5.80 1.01 0.45
C THR A 148 5.53 2.51 0.43
N GLY A 149 4.79 3.04 1.40
CA GLY A 149 4.54 4.47 1.50
C GLY A 149 5.82 5.27 1.74
N GLU A 150 6.72 4.80 2.61
CA GLU A 150 8.01 5.44 2.84
C GLU A 150 8.88 5.45 1.58
N GLN A 151 8.90 4.34 0.84
CA GLN A 151 9.66 4.24 -0.40
C GLN A 151 9.09 5.14 -1.51
N ALA A 152 7.75 5.24 -1.61
CA ALA A 152 7.08 6.15 -2.52
C ALA A 152 7.46 7.61 -2.23
N LEU A 153 7.44 8.02 -0.96
CA LEU A 153 7.83 9.36 -0.53
C LEU A 153 9.30 9.64 -0.80
N TYR A 154 10.20 8.69 -0.53
CA TYR A 154 11.61 8.82 -0.81
C TYR A 154 11.89 9.04 -2.31
N LEU A 155 11.27 8.21 -3.16
CA LEU A 155 11.39 8.35 -4.62
C LEU A 155 10.83 9.68 -5.13
N GLY A 156 9.67 10.10 -4.60
CA GLY A 156 9.05 11.37 -4.95
C GLY A 156 9.90 12.58 -4.57
N ALA A 157 10.55 12.54 -3.40
CA ALA A 157 11.47 13.60 -2.96
C ALA A 157 12.72 13.70 -3.86
N LEU A 158 13.30 12.56 -4.25
CA LEU A 158 14.44 12.53 -5.18
C LEU A 158 14.08 13.15 -6.53
N TYR A 159 12.88 12.86 -7.05
CA TYR A 159 12.42 13.43 -8.31
C TYR A 159 12.16 14.94 -8.22
N SER A 160 11.58 15.40 -7.11
CA SER A 160 11.22 16.81 -6.89
C SER A 160 12.42 17.70 -6.52
N GLY A 161 13.60 17.12 -6.29
CA GLY A 161 14.81 17.83 -5.89
C GLY A 161 14.83 18.26 -4.41
N GLU A 162 14.04 17.59 -3.57
CA GLU A 162 13.90 17.87 -2.13
C GLU A 162 14.67 16.88 -1.25
N GLY A 163 15.43 15.97 -1.88
CA GLY A 163 16.24 14.93 -1.24
C GLY A 163 17.60 15.38 -0.73
#